data_AF-A0A524CW29-F1
#
_entry.id   AF-A0A524CW29-F1
#
_cell.length_a   1.000
_cell.length_b   1.000
_cell.length_c   1.000
_cell.angle_alpha   90.00
_cell.angle_beta   90.00
_cell.angle_gamma   90.00
#
_symmetry.space_group_name_H-M   'P 1'
#
loop_
_entity.id
_entity.type
_entity.pdbx_description
1 polymer ?
#
loop_
_entity_poly.entity_id
_entity_poly.type
_entity_poly.pdbx_seq_one_letter_code
_entity_poly.pdbx_strand_id
1 'polypeptide(L)'
;MYIICQKTGICLLHRKYGSIEFNQDLVSGFLTALKDFSIEFSKGSGELKVIDMQVFYLMLVFREGVLVTAAADKNDDAKITHKALNNIIDKFVDKYGDILENWTGDVRIFRDFSGEVDEILQSGRVAEIPIRIPILKIYKKDFKKSQSRLQKKGLTLTEDDLRSVSDTKPEWTSKRLPKQVITQGFLDERQYEIAHLADGFHTVTDIAEDAGIPESKIQIIIDNLDNLGLLKFIEIK
;
A
#
# COMPACT_ATOMS: atom_id res chain seq x y z
N MET A 1 3.63 -12.71 -4.69
CA MET A 1 4.42 -13.37 -3.62
C MET A 1 4.87 -14.72 -4.13
N TYR A 2 6.13 -15.06 -3.89
CA TYR A 2 6.76 -16.31 -4.32
C TYR A 2 7.48 -16.95 -3.14
N ILE A 3 7.35 -18.28 -3.02
CA ILE A 3 8.19 -19.13 -2.17
C ILE A 3 9.09 -19.93 -3.09
N ILE A 4 10.40 -19.88 -2.86
CA ILE A 4 11.43 -20.41 -3.74
C ILE A 4 12.39 -21.27 -2.92
N CYS A 5 12.75 -22.44 -3.44
CA CYS A 5 13.83 -23.25 -2.87
C CYS A 5 15.19 -22.65 -3.27
N GLN A 6 15.99 -22.22 -2.31
CA GLN A 6 17.27 -21.58 -2.58
C GLN A 6 18.29 -22.54 -3.22
N LYS A 7 18.21 -23.84 -2.92
CA LYS A 7 19.15 -24.84 -3.46
C LYS A 7 18.94 -25.08 -4.95
N THR A 8 17.69 -25.04 -5.40
CA THR A 8 17.31 -25.43 -6.78
C THR A 8 16.85 -24.26 -7.64
N GLY A 9 16.50 -23.13 -7.02
CA GLY A 9 15.84 -22.01 -7.69
C GLY A 9 14.39 -22.32 -8.11
N ILE A 10 13.82 -23.47 -7.73
CA ILE A 10 12.46 -23.84 -8.13
C ILE A 10 11.45 -23.04 -7.30
N CYS A 11 10.46 -22.45 -7.97
CA CYS A 11 9.32 -21.83 -7.32
C CYS A 11 8.41 -22.93 -6.72
N LEU A 12 8.34 -22.98 -5.40
CA LEU A 12 7.56 -23.96 -4.64
C LEU A 12 6.08 -23.55 -4.57
N LEU A 13 5.84 -22.25 -4.44
CA LEU A 13 4.49 -21.68 -4.36
C LEU A 13 4.49 -20.25 -4.90
N HIS A 14 3.42 -19.88 -5.60
CA HIS A 14 3.19 -18.53 -6.09
C HIS A 14 1.76 -18.07 -5.79
N ARG A 15 1.61 -16.83 -5.33
CA ARG A 15 0.33 -16.15 -5.14
C ARG A 15 0.36 -14.73 -5.71
N LYS A 16 -0.67 -14.38 -6.46
CA LYS A 16 -0.88 -13.06 -7.07
C LYS A 16 -2.11 -12.41 -6.44
N TYR A 17 -1.97 -11.17 -5.98
CA TYR A 17 -3.07 -10.37 -5.43
C TYR A 17 -3.25 -9.03 -6.15
N GLY A 18 -2.18 -8.49 -6.75
CA GLY A 18 -2.21 -7.22 -7.50
C GLY A 18 -1.95 -7.39 -9.00
N SER A 19 -1.69 -6.26 -9.66
CA SER A 19 -1.40 -6.17 -11.10
C SER A 19 0.06 -6.50 -11.46
N ILE A 20 0.98 -6.35 -10.50
CA ILE A 20 2.41 -6.64 -10.69
C ILE A 20 2.59 -8.15 -10.87
N GLU A 21 3.08 -8.55 -12.04
CA GLU A 21 3.34 -9.94 -12.38
C GLU A 21 4.74 -10.08 -12.95
N PHE A 22 5.43 -11.12 -12.50
CA PHE A 22 6.73 -11.50 -13.01
C PHE A 22 6.72 -12.93 -13.52
N ASN A 23 7.59 -13.20 -14.50
CA ASN A 23 7.90 -14.55 -14.91
C ASN A 23 8.59 -15.30 -13.75
N GLN A 24 8.02 -16.44 -13.36
CA GLN A 24 8.47 -17.24 -12.22
C GLN A 24 9.93 -17.67 -12.33
N ASP A 25 10.35 -18.12 -13.52
CA ASP A 25 11.71 -18.61 -13.77
C ASP A 25 12.72 -17.47 -13.78
N LEU A 26 12.31 -16.30 -14.30
CA LEU A 26 13.16 -15.11 -14.30
C LEU A 26 13.40 -14.59 -12.89
N VAL A 27 12.34 -14.53 -12.07
CA VAL A 27 12.42 -14.04 -10.68
C VAL A 27 13.29 -14.96 -9.84
N SER A 28 13.09 -16.27 -9.94
CA SER A 28 13.86 -17.18 -9.10
C SER A 28 15.35 -17.20 -9.45
N GLY A 29 15.69 -17.20 -10.74
CA GLY A 29 17.08 -17.11 -11.19
C GLY A 29 17.73 -15.78 -10.78
N PHE A 30 17.05 -14.66 -11.00
CA PHE A 30 17.55 -13.33 -10.64
C PHE A 30 17.80 -13.19 -9.14
N LEU A 31 16.84 -13.57 -8.29
CA LEU A 31 16.97 -13.41 -6.85
C LEU A 31 18.02 -14.33 -6.24
N THR A 32 18.21 -15.52 -6.80
CA THR A 32 19.26 -16.43 -6.36
C THR A 32 20.64 -15.85 -6.69
N ALA A 33 20.85 -15.39 -7.92
CA ALA A 33 22.10 -14.75 -8.32
C ALA A 33 22.38 -13.47 -7.52
N LEU A 34 21.35 -12.67 -7.25
CA LEU A 34 21.49 -11.43 -6.48
C LEU A 34 21.81 -11.69 -5.00
N LYS A 35 21.26 -12.76 -4.42
CA LYS A 35 21.62 -13.23 -3.07
C LYS A 35 23.10 -13.61 -3.01
N ASP A 36 23.56 -14.43 -3.94
CA ASP A 36 24.97 -14.88 -3.97
C ASP A 36 25.92 -13.68 -4.12
N PHE A 37 25.56 -12.74 -5.01
CA PHE A 37 26.27 -11.47 -5.15
C PHE A 37 26.31 -10.64 -3.85
N SER A 38 25.18 -10.53 -3.15
CA SER A 38 25.09 -9.80 -1.87
C SER A 38 25.98 -10.41 -0.80
N ILE A 39 26.07 -11.75 -0.74
CA ILE A 39 26.93 -12.45 0.23
C ILE A 39 28.40 -12.18 -0.06
N GLU A 40 28.82 -12.27 -1.33
CA GLU A 40 30.21 -12.00 -1.71
C GLU A 40 30.61 -10.56 -1.39
N PHE A 41 29.76 -9.59 -1.75
CA PHE A 41 30.05 -8.17 -1.56
C PHE A 41 30.08 -7.77 -0.08
N SER A 42 29.19 -8.36 0.72
CA SER A 42 29.09 -8.08 2.15
C SER A 42 30.09 -8.87 3.01
N LYS A 43 30.99 -9.65 2.39
CA LYS A 43 31.92 -10.56 3.07
C LYS A 43 31.20 -11.50 4.06
N GLY A 44 30.00 -11.95 3.69
CA GLY A 44 29.17 -12.85 4.49
C GLY A 44 28.40 -12.21 5.65
N SER A 45 28.39 -10.88 5.78
CA SER A 45 27.73 -10.18 6.91
C SER A 45 26.41 -9.48 6.53
N GLY A 46 26.09 -9.38 5.23
CA GLY A 46 24.94 -8.64 4.73
C GLY A 46 23.96 -9.53 3.98
N GLU A 47 22.75 -9.63 4.51
CA GLU A 47 21.61 -10.24 3.83
C GLU A 47 20.83 -9.17 3.08
N LEU A 48 20.56 -9.44 1.80
CA LEU A 48 19.67 -8.60 0.99
C LEU A 48 18.25 -8.71 1.54
N LYS A 49 17.65 -7.62 2.01
CA LYS A 49 16.29 -7.63 2.59
C LYS A 49 15.25 -6.96 1.72
N VAL A 50 15.63 -5.88 1.05
CA VAL A 50 14.72 -5.07 0.23
C VAL A 50 15.45 -4.61 -1.03
N ILE A 51 14.80 -4.73 -2.18
CA ILE A 51 15.20 -4.07 -3.42
C ILE A 51 14.21 -2.93 -3.66
N ASP A 52 14.74 -1.72 -3.67
CA ASP A 52 13.97 -0.51 -3.94
C ASP A 52 13.87 -0.30 -5.46
N MET A 53 12.67 -0.51 -6.01
CA MET A 53 12.35 -0.19 -7.39
C MET A 53 11.54 1.10 -7.44
N GLN A 54 11.50 1.78 -8.59
CA GLN A 54 10.82 3.08 -8.70
C GLN A 54 9.32 3.01 -8.33
N VAL A 55 8.63 1.92 -8.69
CA VAL A 55 7.17 1.81 -8.57
C VAL A 55 6.74 0.89 -7.43
N PHE A 56 7.62 0.03 -6.93
CA PHE A 56 7.29 -0.95 -5.89
C PHE A 56 8.54 -1.35 -5.10
N TYR A 57 8.36 -2.03 -3.98
CA TYR A 57 9.44 -2.69 -3.25
C TYR A 57 9.41 -4.18 -3.51
N LEU A 58 10.58 -4.79 -3.72
CA LEU A 58 10.72 -6.23 -3.62
C LEU A 58 11.28 -6.58 -2.25
N MET A 59 10.49 -7.21 -1.41
CA MET A 59 10.92 -7.66 -0.08
C MET A 59 11.35 -9.13 -0.15
N LEU A 60 12.43 -9.46 0.56
CA LEU A 60 13.03 -10.78 0.58
C LEU A 60 13.25 -11.22 2.03
N VAL A 61 12.86 -12.46 2.32
CA VAL A 61 13.12 -13.13 3.60
C VAL A 61 13.70 -14.49 3.31
N PHE A 62 14.85 -14.79 3.94
CA PHE A 62 15.57 -16.04 3.78
C PHE A 62 15.56 -16.81 5.11
N ARG A 63 15.23 -18.10 5.07
CA ARG A 63 15.34 -19.00 6.23
C ARG A 63 15.48 -20.44 5.77
N GLU A 64 16.42 -21.18 6.36
CA GLU A 64 16.58 -22.64 6.20
C GLU A 64 16.48 -23.15 4.74
N GLY A 65 17.14 -22.44 3.82
CA GLY A 65 17.16 -22.83 2.40
C GLY A 65 15.88 -22.48 1.62
N VAL A 66 14.95 -21.74 2.20
CA VAL A 66 13.74 -21.19 1.57
C VAL A 66 13.87 -19.67 1.44
N LEU A 67 13.42 -19.14 0.30
CA LEU A 67 13.29 -17.70 0.05
C LEU A 67 11.81 -17.39 -0.12
N VAL A 68 11.29 -16.46 0.68
CA VAL A 68 9.97 -15.85 0.48
C VAL A 68 10.17 -14.43 -0.02
N THR A 69 9.51 -14.07 -1.13
CA THR A 69 9.59 -12.74 -1.71
C THR A 69 8.21 -12.21 -2.11
N ALA A 70 8.00 -10.91 -1.92
CA ALA A 70 6.80 -10.22 -2.37
C ALA A 70 7.14 -8.87 -3.00
N ALA A 71 6.43 -8.55 -4.08
CA ALA A 71 6.32 -7.18 -4.55
C ALA A 71 5.22 -6.49 -3.73
N ALA A 72 5.58 -5.38 -3.10
CA ALA A 72 4.70 -4.54 -2.30
C ALA A 72 4.66 -3.14 -2.92
N ASP A 73 3.50 -2.48 -2.87
CA ASP A 73 3.37 -1.11 -3.37
C ASP A 73 4.22 -0.15 -2.51
N LYS A 74 4.52 1.04 -3.02
CA LYS A 74 5.17 2.10 -2.25
C LYS A 74 4.32 2.58 -1.08
N ASN A 75 3.00 2.45 -1.20
CA ASN A 75 2.05 2.83 -0.17
C ASN A 75 1.83 1.73 0.90
N ASP A 76 2.42 0.54 0.72
CA ASP A 76 2.32 -0.52 1.71
C ASP A 76 3.28 -0.29 2.89
N ASP A 77 2.84 -0.63 4.10
CA ASP A 77 3.72 -0.58 5.28
C ASP A 77 4.79 -1.68 5.22
N ALA A 78 6.04 -1.25 5.01
CA ALA A 78 7.17 -2.15 4.88
C ALA A 78 7.41 -3.05 6.11
N LYS A 79 7.14 -2.57 7.32
CA LYS A 79 7.32 -3.37 8.54
C LYS A 79 6.24 -4.43 8.66
N ILE A 80 5.00 -4.09 8.33
CA ILE A 80 3.86 -5.04 8.34
C ILE A 80 4.09 -6.11 7.27
N THR A 81 4.46 -5.73 6.05
CA THR A 81 4.80 -6.68 4.99
C THR A 81 5.93 -7.60 5.42
N HIS A 82 7.04 -7.06 5.94
CA HIS A 82 8.16 -7.87 6.39
C HIS A 82 7.77 -8.83 7.52
N LYS A 83 6.95 -8.40 8.49
CA LYS A 83 6.43 -9.26 9.55
C LYS A 83 5.55 -10.39 9.01
N ALA A 84 4.69 -10.09 8.03
CA ALA A 84 3.86 -11.10 7.38
C ALA A 84 4.70 -12.12 6.62
N LEU A 85 5.72 -11.70 5.86
CA LEU A 85 6.63 -12.61 5.16
C LEU A 85 7.44 -13.49 6.12
N ASN A 86 7.88 -12.95 7.27
CA ASN A 86 8.52 -13.76 8.31
C ASN A 86 7.54 -14.80 8.89
N ASN A 87 6.30 -14.44 9.15
CA ASN A 87 5.31 -15.41 9.62
C ASN A 87 5.06 -16.52 8.59
N ILE A 88 5.03 -16.17 7.30
CA ILE A 88 4.86 -17.14 6.20
C ILE A 88 6.05 -18.10 6.14
N ILE A 89 7.28 -17.59 6.15
CA ILE A 89 8.45 -18.46 6.03
C ILE A 89 8.60 -19.37 7.25
N ASP A 90 8.30 -18.87 8.45
CA ASP A 90 8.38 -19.64 9.70
C ASP A 90 7.41 -20.82 9.65
N LYS A 91 6.13 -20.57 9.33
CA LYS A 91 5.14 -21.64 9.16
C LYS A 91 5.49 -22.61 8.03
N PHE A 92 6.05 -22.10 6.93
CA PHE A 92 6.42 -22.94 5.80
C PHE A 92 7.56 -23.90 6.17
N VAL A 93 8.59 -23.38 6.84
CA VAL A 93 9.73 -24.18 7.32
C VAL A 93 9.28 -25.17 8.39
N ASP A 94 8.44 -24.76 9.34
CA ASP A 94 7.90 -25.65 10.38
C ASP A 94 7.11 -26.84 9.78
N LYS A 95 6.43 -26.62 8.66
CA LYS A 95 5.57 -27.64 8.02
C LYS A 95 6.30 -28.50 6.98
N TYR A 96 7.29 -27.92 6.28
CA TYR A 96 7.91 -28.55 5.11
C TYR A 96 9.43 -28.61 5.16
N GLY A 97 10.09 -28.09 6.20
CA GLY A 97 11.55 -28.04 6.33
C GLY A 97 12.21 -29.42 6.21
N ASP A 98 11.71 -30.41 6.96
CA ASP A 98 12.21 -31.79 6.91
C ASP A 98 12.00 -32.43 5.53
N ILE A 99 10.89 -32.09 4.86
CA ILE A 99 10.54 -32.61 3.54
C ILE A 99 11.48 -32.02 2.47
N LEU A 100 11.87 -30.75 2.63
CA LEU A 100 12.75 -30.03 1.71
C LEU A 100 14.16 -30.59 1.63
N GLU A 101 14.66 -31.23 2.70
CA GLU A 101 16.00 -31.84 2.68
C GLU A 101 16.10 -32.99 1.66
N ASN A 102 15.03 -33.78 1.53
CA ASN A 102 14.97 -34.96 0.66
C ASN A 102 14.01 -34.77 -0.53
N TRP A 103 13.62 -33.52 -0.81
CA TRP A 103 12.63 -33.22 -1.82
C TRP A 103 13.17 -33.46 -3.25
N THR A 104 12.40 -34.20 -4.05
CA THR A 104 12.80 -34.64 -5.39
C THR A 104 12.23 -33.81 -6.54
N GLY A 105 11.51 -32.71 -6.23
CA GLY A 105 11.01 -31.77 -7.24
C GLY A 105 9.48 -31.71 -7.41
N ASP A 106 8.69 -32.50 -6.68
CA ASP A 106 7.22 -32.40 -6.76
C ASP A 106 6.69 -31.19 -5.97
N VAL A 107 6.34 -30.11 -6.68
CA VAL A 107 5.80 -28.88 -6.08
C VAL A 107 4.34 -29.00 -5.61
N ARG A 108 3.62 -30.05 -5.99
CA ARG A 108 2.19 -30.18 -5.68
C ARG A 108 1.93 -30.31 -4.18
N ILE A 109 2.90 -30.83 -3.44
CA ILE A 109 2.83 -31.00 -1.98
C ILE A 109 2.72 -29.68 -1.22
N PHE A 110 3.12 -28.55 -1.83
CA PHE A 110 3.07 -27.23 -1.22
C PHE A 110 1.79 -26.46 -1.54
N ARG A 111 0.92 -26.98 -2.42
CA ARG A 111 -0.30 -26.27 -2.86
C ARG A 111 -1.25 -25.95 -1.71
N ASP A 112 -1.35 -26.84 -0.74
CA ASP A 112 -2.26 -26.68 0.41
C ASP A 112 -1.85 -25.50 1.31
N PHE A 113 -0.58 -25.09 1.24
CA PHE A 113 -0.10 -23.92 1.98
C PHE A 113 -0.62 -22.59 1.41
N SER A 114 -1.19 -22.59 0.19
CA SER A 114 -1.76 -21.38 -0.40
C SER A 114 -2.86 -20.74 0.45
N GLY A 115 -3.69 -21.54 1.13
CA GLY A 115 -4.73 -21.02 2.01
C GLY A 115 -4.17 -20.31 3.24
N GLU A 116 -3.11 -20.85 3.84
CA GLU A 116 -2.43 -20.23 4.99
C GLU A 116 -1.77 -18.91 4.59
N VAL A 117 -1.18 -18.87 3.39
CA VAL A 117 -0.63 -17.63 2.83
C VAL A 117 -1.73 -16.58 2.64
N ASP A 118 -2.87 -16.96 2.07
CA ASP A 118 -3.99 -16.03 1.85
C ASP A 118 -4.52 -15.45 3.16
N GLU A 119 -4.59 -16.28 4.21
CA GLU A 119 -5.01 -15.87 5.54
C GLU A 119 -4.02 -14.87 6.15
N ILE A 120 -2.72 -15.16 6.09
CA ILE A 120 -1.68 -14.28 6.65
C ILE A 120 -1.61 -12.94 5.91
N LEU A 121 -1.72 -12.98 4.58
CA LEU A 121 -1.68 -11.78 3.74
C LEU A 121 -3.03 -11.06 3.65
N GLN A 122 -4.09 -11.57 4.28
CA GLN A 122 -5.46 -11.04 4.16
C GLN A 122 -5.85 -10.82 2.68
N SER A 123 -5.57 -11.81 1.83
CA SER A 123 -5.72 -11.73 0.36
C SER A 123 -4.98 -10.57 -0.31
N GLY A 124 -3.80 -10.20 0.21
CA GLY A 124 -2.95 -9.15 -0.33
C GLY A 124 -3.08 -7.79 0.35
N ARG A 125 -4.02 -7.63 1.29
CA ARG A 125 -4.36 -6.34 1.92
C ARG A 125 -3.72 -6.10 3.27
N VAL A 126 -2.89 -7.03 3.76
CA VAL A 126 -2.35 -6.98 5.12
C VAL A 126 -1.53 -5.70 5.40
N ALA A 127 -0.91 -5.12 4.38
CA ALA A 127 -0.02 -3.98 4.51
C ALA A 127 -0.56 -2.70 3.87
N GLU A 128 -1.77 -2.72 3.31
CA GLU A 128 -2.40 -1.54 2.72
C GLU A 128 -2.60 -0.48 3.80
N ILE A 129 -1.92 0.65 3.65
CA ILE A 129 -2.13 1.81 4.51
C ILE A 129 -3.42 2.50 4.04
N PRO A 130 -4.45 2.64 4.90
CA PRO A 130 -5.68 3.29 4.49
C PRO A 130 -5.41 4.74 4.11
N ILE A 131 -5.74 5.12 2.87
CA ILE A 131 -5.60 6.49 2.41
C ILE A 131 -6.60 7.35 3.17
N ARG A 132 -6.09 8.39 3.84
CA ARG A 132 -6.89 9.36 4.58
C ARG A 132 -7.12 10.60 3.73
N ILE A 133 -8.36 10.78 3.31
CA ILE A 133 -8.75 11.94 2.51
C ILE A 133 -9.44 12.98 3.41
N PRO A 134 -8.90 14.22 3.49
CA PRO A 134 -9.55 15.28 4.24
C PRO A 134 -10.82 15.75 3.52
N ILE A 135 -11.92 15.86 4.26
CA ILE A 135 -13.17 16.46 3.80
C ILE A 135 -13.69 17.48 4.80
N LEU A 136 -14.07 18.66 4.32
CA LEU A 136 -14.75 19.64 5.17
C LEU A 136 -16.10 19.09 5.67
N LYS A 137 -16.42 19.34 6.94
CA LYS A 137 -17.71 18.93 7.56
C LYS A 137 -18.92 19.49 6.81
N ILE A 138 -18.78 20.64 6.15
CA ILE A 138 -19.84 21.23 5.32
C ILE A 138 -20.22 20.35 4.13
N TYR A 139 -19.26 19.60 3.58
CA TYR A 139 -19.45 18.72 2.43
C TYR A 139 -19.94 17.33 2.82
N LYS A 140 -19.85 16.96 4.11
CA LYS A 140 -20.20 15.62 4.62
C LYS A 140 -21.60 15.15 4.22
N LYS A 141 -22.62 16.03 4.29
CA LYS A 141 -24.02 15.65 3.98
C LYS A 141 -24.20 15.35 2.49
N ASP A 142 -23.47 16.06 1.64
CA ASP A 142 -23.56 15.92 0.18
C ASP A 142 -22.67 14.78 -0.32
N PHE A 143 -21.50 14.60 0.28
CA PHE A 143 -20.63 13.44 0.06
C PHE A 143 -21.33 12.12 0.39
N LYS A 144 -22.04 12.04 1.53
CA LYS A 144 -22.85 10.85 1.87
C LYS A 144 -23.97 10.58 0.86
N LYS A 145 -24.60 11.63 0.32
CA LYS A 145 -25.60 11.49 -0.75
C LYS A 145 -24.96 11.01 -2.05
N SER A 146 -23.75 11.47 -2.38
CA SER A 146 -22.99 11.01 -3.54
C SER A 146 -22.59 9.54 -3.40
N GLN A 147 -22.02 9.13 -2.26
CA GLN A 147 -21.72 7.72 -1.98
C GLN A 147 -22.97 6.82 -2.07
N SER A 148 -24.12 7.28 -1.56
CA SER A 148 -25.37 6.52 -1.68
C SER A 148 -25.87 6.39 -3.13
N ARG A 149 -25.54 7.36 -4.00
CA ARG A 149 -25.86 7.29 -5.44
C ARG A 149 -24.90 6.36 -6.18
N LEU A 150 -23.62 6.35 -5.81
CA LEU A 150 -22.59 5.47 -6.38
C LEU A 150 -22.81 4.01 -5.97
N GLN A 151 -23.12 3.76 -4.69
CA GLN A 151 -23.49 2.43 -4.20
C GLN A 151 -24.76 1.88 -4.88
N LYS A 152 -25.75 2.73 -5.17
CA LYS A 152 -26.94 2.34 -5.95
C LYS A 152 -26.65 2.00 -7.42
N LYS A 153 -25.49 2.43 -7.95
CA LYS A 153 -24.99 2.07 -9.27
C LYS A 153 -24.03 0.88 -9.26
N GLY A 154 -23.76 0.28 -8.09
CA GLY A 154 -22.88 -0.89 -7.95
C GLY A 154 -21.38 -0.56 -8.02
N LEU A 155 -20.97 0.71 -8.03
CA LEU A 155 -19.58 1.12 -7.92
C LEU A 155 -19.24 1.44 -6.46
N THR A 156 -18.36 0.65 -5.85
CA THR A 156 -17.58 1.07 -4.69
C THR A 156 -16.44 1.95 -5.19
N LEU A 157 -16.29 3.16 -4.65
CA LEU A 157 -15.10 3.99 -4.89
C LEU A 157 -13.86 3.16 -4.55
N THR A 158 -13.11 2.75 -5.57
CA THR A 158 -11.80 2.12 -5.42
C THR A 158 -10.70 3.19 -5.50
N GLU A 159 -9.50 2.84 -5.04
CA GLU A 159 -8.31 3.68 -5.16
C GLU A 159 -8.04 4.16 -6.59
N ASP A 160 -8.38 3.33 -7.58
CA ASP A 160 -8.25 3.65 -9.01
C ASP A 160 -9.22 4.75 -9.48
N ASP A 161 -10.40 4.88 -8.87
CA ASP A 161 -11.37 5.94 -9.17
C ASP A 161 -10.93 7.30 -8.59
N LEU A 162 -10.03 7.31 -7.60
CA LEU A 162 -9.44 8.53 -7.04
C LEU A 162 -8.24 8.99 -7.85
N ARG A 163 -7.46 8.05 -8.37
CA ARG A 163 -6.31 8.32 -9.25
C ARG A 163 -6.71 8.73 -10.66
N SER A 164 -7.86 8.25 -11.15
CA SER A 164 -8.44 8.71 -12.42
C SER A 164 -9.20 10.03 -12.19
N VAL A 165 -8.43 11.10 -12.02
CA VAL A 165 -8.94 12.47 -11.88
C VAL A 165 -9.82 12.78 -13.10
N SER A 166 -11.14 12.63 -12.94
CA SER A 166 -12.06 13.36 -13.79
C SER A 166 -11.94 14.82 -13.37
N ASP A 167 -11.51 15.70 -14.27
CA ASP A 167 -11.38 17.17 -14.11
C ASP A 167 -12.66 17.90 -13.64
N THR A 168 -13.73 17.17 -13.36
CA THR A 168 -15.00 17.71 -12.88
C THR A 168 -15.02 17.83 -11.37
N LYS A 169 -14.72 19.03 -10.88
CA LYS A 169 -14.93 19.40 -9.46
C LYS A 169 -16.35 19.02 -9.01
N PRO A 170 -16.52 18.32 -7.88
CA PRO A 170 -17.83 17.91 -7.42
C PRO A 170 -18.79 19.08 -7.17
N GLU A 171 -20.08 18.94 -7.46
CA GLU A 171 -21.10 20.02 -7.33
C GLU A 171 -21.13 20.68 -5.93
N TRP A 172 -20.76 19.96 -4.86
CA TRP A 172 -20.77 20.49 -3.50
C TRP A 172 -19.57 21.40 -3.18
N THR A 173 -18.51 21.37 -4.00
CA THR A 173 -17.39 22.31 -3.89
C THR A 173 -17.81 23.75 -4.19
N SER A 174 -19.04 24.00 -4.68
CA SER A 174 -19.60 25.35 -4.80
C SER A 174 -19.98 25.97 -3.45
N LYS A 175 -20.12 25.15 -2.38
CA LYS A 175 -20.36 25.67 -1.03
C LYS A 175 -19.05 26.19 -0.46
N ARG A 176 -19.08 27.41 0.07
CA ARG A 176 -17.91 28.08 0.65
C ARG A 176 -18.07 28.19 2.17
N LEU A 177 -16.99 28.03 2.92
CA LEU A 177 -16.96 28.35 4.34
C LEU A 177 -17.34 29.83 4.53
N PRO A 178 -18.07 30.21 5.59
CA PRO A 178 -18.43 31.61 5.83
C PRO A 178 -17.19 32.51 5.85
N LYS A 179 -17.16 33.64 5.14
CA LYS A 179 -15.99 34.55 5.14
C LYS A 179 -15.58 35.06 6.53
N GLN A 180 -16.46 34.92 7.52
CA GLN A 180 -16.21 35.19 8.94
C GLN A 180 -15.01 34.42 9.50
N VAL A 181 -14.64 33.23 8.99
CA VAL A 181 -13.40 32.55 9.42
C VAL A 181 -12.14 33.31 9.03
N ILE A 182 -12.16 34.09 7.94
CA ILE A 182 -11.06 34.99 7.57
C ILE A 182 -11.10 36.24 8.47
N THR A 183 -12.29 36.82 8.64
CA THR A 183 -12.47 38.07 9.39
C THR A 183 -12.20 37.91 10.90
N GLN A 184 -12.42 36.72 11.46
CA GLN A 184 -12.13 36.39 12.85
C GLN A 184 -10.67 35.95 13.08
N GLY A 185 -9.84 35.93 12.03
CA GLY A 185 -8.42 35.56 12.11
C GLY A 185 -8.16 34.07 12.32
N PHE A 186 -9.15 33.20 12.05
CA PHE A 186 -8.98 31.75 12.16
C PHE A 186 -8.23 31.15 10.97
N LEU A 187 -8.33 31.77 9.79
CA LEU A 187 -7.68 31.33 8.56
C LEU A 187 -7.21 32.52 7.72
N ASP A 188 -6.02 32.42 7.14
CA ASP A 188 -5.57 33.33 6.09
C ASP A 188 -6.31 33.07 4.77
N GLU A 189 -6.34 34.04 3.84
CA GLU A 189 -6.98 33.88 2.52
C GLU A 189 -6.45 32.65 1.76
N ARG A 190 -5.14 32.37 1.85
CA ARG A 190 -4.52 31.16 1.28
C ARG A 190 -4.94 29.87 1.99
N GLN A 191 -5.03 29.88 3.31
CA GLN A 191 -5.48 28.71 4.07
C GLN A 191 -6.95 28.43 3.84
N TYR A 192 -7.75 29.48 3.65
CA TYR A 192 -9.14 29.36 3.26
C TYR A 192 -9.27 28.69 1.89
N GLU A 193 -8.48 29.07 0.88
CA GLU A 193 -8.49 28.41 -0.42
C GLU A 193 -8.09 26.92 -0.33
N ILE A 194 -7.01 26.61 0.40
CA ILE A 194 -6.55 25.23 0.63
C ILE A 194 -7.61 24.40 1.35
N ALA A 195 -8.32 24.99 2.32
CA ALA A 195 -9.42 24.30 3.01
C ALA A 195 -10.52 23.84 2.04
N HIS A 196 -10.76 24.57 0.95
CA HIS A 196 -11.77 24.20 -0.05
C HIS A 196 -11.30 23.12 -1.03
N LEU A 197 -9.99 22.82 -1.07
CA LEU A 197 -9.43 21.67 -1.79
C LEU A 197 -9.64 20.36 -1.03
N ALA A 198 -9.96 20.42 0.28
CA ALA A 198 -10.38 19.26 1.07
C ALA A 198 -11.84 18.87 0.78
N ASP A 199 -12.08 18.33 -0.42
CA ASP A 199 -13.39 17.99 -0.97
C ASP A 199 -13.80 16.53 -0.80
N GLY A 200 -12.89 15.69 -0.29
CA GLY A 200 -13.07 14.24 -0.15
C GLY A 200 -12.65 13.42 -1.36
N PHE A 201 -11.99 14.02 -2.36
CA PHE A 201 -11.37 13.34 -3.50
C PHE A 201 -9.86 13.57 -3.59
N HIS A 202 -9.37 14.73 -3.16
CA HIS A 202 -7.93 15.04 -3.20
C HIS A 202 -7.22 14.61 -1.91
N THR A 203 -6.16 13.84 -2.05
CA THR A 203 -5.28 13.48 -0.94
C THR A 203 -4.41 14.65 -0.51
N VAL A 204 -3.70 14.54 0.61
CA VAL A 204 -2.80 15.61 1.09
C VAL A 204 -1.69 15.93 0.07
N THR A 205 -1.24 14.91 -0.67
CA THR A 205 -0.24 15.05 -1.74
C THR A 205 -0.83 15.81 -2.93
N ASP A 206 -2.05 15.48 -3.36
CA ASP A 206 -2.70 16.16 -4.49
C ASP A 206 -2.97 17.64 -4.15
N ILE A 207 -3.40 17.91 -2.90
CA ILE A 207 -3.60 19.29 -2.41
C ILE A 207 -2.25 20.04 -2.38
N ALA A 208 -1.13 19.35 -2.15
CA ALA A 208 0.21 19.94 -2.17
C ALA A 208 0.69 20.33 -3.56
N GLU A 209 0.43 19.47 -4.54
CA GLU A 209 0.70 19.76 -5.95
C GLU A 209 -0.18 20.92 -6.45
N ASP A 210 -1.49 20.89 -6.17
CA ASP A 210 -2.44 21.92 -6.60
C ASP A 210 -2.16 23.29 -5.95
N ALA A 211 -1.75 23.31 -4.69
CA ALA A 211 -1.43 24.54 -3.98
C ALA A 211 -0.01 25.05 -4.26
N GLY A 212 0.88 24.20 -4.81
CA GLY A 212 2.30 24.52 -5.02
C GLY A 212 3.07 24.74 -3.71
N ILE A 213 2.66 24.07 -2.62
CA ILE A 213 3.19 24.24 -1.26
C ILE A 213 3.75 22.89 -0.77
N PRO A 214 4.87 22.86 -0.02
CA PRO A 214 5.38 21.63 0.56
C PRO A 214 4.35 20.91 1.44
N GLU A 215 4.25 19.59 1.30
CA GLU A 215 3.34 18.72 2.06
C GLU A 215 3.39 18.97 3.57
N SER A 216 4.57 19.25 4.12
CA SER A 216 4.76 19.55 5.55
C SER A 216 3.94 20.76 6.02
N LYS A 217 3.81 21.80 5.18
CA LYS A 217 2.99 22.98 5.50
C LYS A 217 1.51 22.68 5.33
N ILE A 218 1.14 21.83 4.38
CA ILE A 218 -0.27 21.45 4.18
C ILE A 218 -0.75 20.56 5.31
N GLN A 219 0.09 19.65 5.80
CA GLN A 219 -0.20 18.86 6.97
C GLN A 219 -0.51 19.76 8.18
N ILE A 220 0.28 20.80 8.42
CA ILE A 220 0.01 21.78 9.50
C ILE A 220 -1.33 22.49 9.30
N ILE A 221 -1.68 22.88 8.07
CA ILE A 221 -2.96 23.54 7.76
C ILE A 221 -4.13 22.58 7.99
N ILE A 222 -4.01 21.32 7.56
CA ILE A 222 -4.99 20.26 7.76
C ILE A 222 -5.16 19.97 9.26
N ASP A 223 -4.07 19.85 10.01
CA ASP A 223 -4.10 19.61 11.45
C ASP A 223 -4.77 20.80 12.19
N ASN A 224 -4.49 22.03 11.78
CA ASN A 224 -5.16 23.22 12.31
C ASN A 224 -6.66 23.21 12.00
N LEU A 225 -7.06 22.85 10.79
CA LEU A 225 -8.46 22.75 10.38
C LEU A 225 -9.20 21.60 11.09
N ASP A 226 -8.51 20.50 11.42
CA ASP A 226 -9.06 19.41 12.23
C ASP A 226 -9.20 19.81 13.71
N ASN A 227 -8.21 20.52 14.26
CA ASN A 227 -8.27 21.10 15.60
C ASN A 227 -9.41 22.12 15.76
N LEU A 228 -9.69 22.90 14.72
CA LEU A 228 -10.86 23.78 14.64
C LEU A 228 -12.18 23.01 14.47
N GLY A 229 -12.12 21.69 14.31
CA GLY A 229 -13.25 20.81 14.11
C GLY A 229 -13.98 21.09 12.80
N LEU A 230 -13.28 21.58 11.77
CA LEU A 230 -13.85 21.86 10.45
C LEU A 230 -13.65 20.71 9.47
N LEU A 231 -12.70 19.81 9.74
CA LEU A 231 -12.40 18.64 8.93
C LEU A 231 -12.97 17.33 9.50
N LYS A 232 -13.03 16.35 8.62
CA LYS A 232 -13.11 14.92 8.91
C LYS A 232 -12.22 14.21 7.90
N PHE A 233 -11.70 13.05 8.29
CA PHE A 233 -10.99 12.17 7.37
C PHE A 233 -11.91 11.05 6.92
N ILE A 234 -11.86 10.74 5.63
CA ILE A 234 -12.44 9.54 5.05
C ILE A 234 -11.29 8.56 4.87
N GLU A 235 -11.42 7.39 5.48
CA GLU A 235 -10.50 6.27 5.24
C GLU A 235 -11.04 5.46 4.06
N ILE A 236 -10.24 5.35 3.01
CA ILE A 236 -10.53 4.51 1.85
C ILE A 236 -9.65 3.27 1.95
N LYS A 237 -10.27 2.11 1.73
CA LYS A 237 -9.69 0.76 1.75
C LYS A 237 -9.95 0.09 0.41
#